data_AF-A0A960MY60-F1
#
_entry.id   AF-A0A960MY60-F1
#
_cell.length_a   1.000
_cell.length_b   1.000
_cell.length_c   1.000
_cell.angle_alpha   90.00
_cell.angle_beta   90.00
_cell.angle_gamma   90.00
#
_symmetry.space_group_name_H-M   'P 1'
#
loop_
_entity.id
_entity.type
_entity.pdbx_description
1 polymer ?
#
loop_
_entity_poly.entity_id
_entity_poly.type
_entity_poly.pdbx_seq_one_letter_code
_entity_poly.pdbx_strand_id
1 'polypeptide(L)'
;MIETDEVVAWVRWVNGRWITHEGMKEAASGYLDHLEVTDPDRLEVSCSRAKRLAEQHGAEEDPKPWFYAGLFSLATVSEAARFLSDHAFTVTAIPRLAEALPELTLPLDAVAPETWKKIGNIREAVIRIDNDRDLDR
;
A
#
# COMPACT_ATOMS: atom_id res chain seq x y z
N MET A 1 -11.23 19.13 -7.34
CA MET A 1 -11.06 17.79 -7.91
C MET A 1 -9.66 17.77 -8.46
N ILE A 2 -8.77 16.97 -7.90
CA ILE A 2 -7.50 16.66 -8.57
C ILE A 2 -7.90 15.74 -9.73
N GLU A 3 -7.52 16.07 -10.95
CA GLU A 3 -7.85 15.24 -12.10
C GLU A 3 -7.19 13.86 -11.90
N THR A 4 -7.93 12.80 -12.18
CA THR A 4 -7.50 11.40 -12.03
C THR A 4 -6.05 11.17 -12.48
N ASP A 5 -5.68 11.72 -13.64
CA ASP A 5 -4.35 11.61 -14.22
C ASP A 5 -3.24 12.22 -13.35
N GLU A 6 -3.56 13.29 -12.60
CA GLU A 6 -2.60 13.94 -11.70
C GLU A 6 -2.26 13.07 -10.49
N VAL A 7 -3.22 12.31 -9.96
CA VAL A 7 -2.98 11.39 -8.84
C VAL A 7 -2.08 10.22 -9.26
N VAL A 8 -2.37 9.62 -10.41
CA VAL A 8 -1.55 8.52 -10.94
C VAL A 8 -0.13 9.02 -11.28
N ALA A 9 -0.02 10.18 -11.92
CA ALA A 9 1.27 10.81 -12.21
C ALA A 9 2.06 11.12 -10.93
N TRP A 10 1.39 11.63 -9.88
CA TRP A 10 2.02 11.88 -8.58
C TRP A 10 2.56 10.59 -7.95
N VAL A 11 1.77 9.51 -7.95
CA VAL A 11 2.19 8.20 -7.40
C VAL A 11 3.39 7.64 -8.15
N ARG A 12 3.34 7.65 -9.49
CA ARG A 12 4.47 7.21 -10.34
C ARG A 12 5.72 8.04 -10.08
N TRP A 13 5.59 9.35 -9.95
CA TRP A 13 6.69 10.26 -9.66
C TRP A 13 7.30 10.02 -8.27
N VAL A 14 6.48 9.91 -7.21
CA VAL A 14 6.94 9.65 -5.84
C VAL A 14 7.66 8.31 -5.77
N ASN A 15 7.06 7.25 -6.28
CA ASN A 15 7.67 5.91 -6.30
C ASN A 15 9.00 5.91 -7.08
N GLY A 16 9.06 6.65 -8.20
CA GLY A 16 10.28 6.79 -9.00
C GLY A 16 11.44 7.45 -8.25
N ARG A 17 11.14 8.31 -7.28
CA ARG A 17 12.11 9.17 -6.56
C ARG A 17 12.70 8.51 -5.31
N TRP A 18 12.01 7.54 -4.71
CA TRP A 18 12.48 6.89 -3.50
C TRP A 18 13.45 5.75 -3.79
N ILE A 19 14.51 5.69 -2.99
CA ILE A 19 15.34 4.49 -2.85
C ILE A 19 14.63 3.61 -1.82
N THR A 20 14.23 2.42 -2.27
CA THR A 20 13.62 1.39 -1.44
C THR A 20 14.51 0.15 -1.45
N HIS A 21 14.47 -0.61 -0.36
CA HIS A 21 15.17 -1.89 -0.29
C HIS A 21 14.37 -2.96 -1.03
N GLU A 22 15.06 -4.01 -1.47
CA GLU A 22 14.46 -5.27 -1.94
C GLU A 22 13.58 -5.18 -3.19
N GLY A 23 13.66 -4.10 -3.97
CA GLY A 23 12.94 -3.99 -5.24
C GLY A 23 11.48 -3.51 -5.12
N MET A 24 11.10 -2.93 -3.97
CA MET A 24 9.72 -2.47 -3.73
C MET A 24 9.27 -1.41 -4.75
N LYS A 25 10.21 -0.61 -5.27
CA LYS A 25 9.93 0.37 -6.32
C LYS A 25 9.49 -0.31 -7.62
N GLU A 26 10.19 -1.38 -8.00
CA GLU A 26 9.92 -2.17 -9.19
C GLU A 26 8.61 -2.94 -9.05
N ALA A 27 8.38 -3.55 -7.88
CA ALA A 27 7.11 -4.19 -7.55
C ALA A 27 5.92 -3.22 -7.67
N ALA A 28 6.02 -2.03 -7.08
CA ALA A 28 4.99 -1.01 -7.16
C ALA A 28 4.77 -0.52 -8.59
N SER A 29 5.84 -0.32 -9.36
CA SER A 29 5.74 0.07 -10.78
C SER A 29 5.03 -1.01 -11.59
N GLY A 30 5.41 -2.28 -11.41
CA GLY A 30 4.78 -3.40 -12.10
C GLY A 30 3.32 -3.59 -11.72
N TYR A 31 2.94 -3.30 -10.47
CA TYR A 31 1.55 -3.32 -10.04
C TYR A 31 0.73 -2.17 -10.68
N LEU A 32 1.28 -0.96 -10.76
CA LEU A 32 0.63 0.17 -11.43
C LEU A 32 0.40 -0.13 -12.92
N ASP A 33 1.43 -0.64 -13.61
CA ASP A 33 1.34 -1.02 -15.02
C ASP A 33 0.33 -2.16 -15.23
N HIS A 34 0.24 -3.09 -14.28
CA HIS A 34 -0.77 -4.15 -14.32
C HIS A 34 -2.19 -3.59 -14.20
N LEU A 35 -2.46 -2.72 -13.22
CA LEU A 35 -3.79 -2.14 -13.03
C LEU A 35 -4.20 -1.25 -14.20
N GLU A 36 -3.28 -0.48 -14.78
CA GLU A 36 -3.53 0.35 -15.96
C GLU A 36 -4.11 -0.46 -17.13
N VAL A 37 -3.73 -1.73 -17.25
CA VAL A 37 -4.25 -2.64 -18.28
C VAL A 37 -5.51 -3.38 -17.83
N THR A 38 -5.57 -3.85 -16.58
CA THR A 38 -6.61 -4.78 -16.15
C THR A 38 -7.81 -4.14 -15.47
N ASP A 39 -7.60 -3.01 -14.78
CA ASP A 39 -8.62 -2.36 -13.95
C ASP A 39 -8.23 -0.89 -13.68
N PRO A 40 -8.45 0.02 -14.65
CA PRO A 40 -8.10 1.43 -14.51
C PRO A 40 -8.83 2.11 -13.35
N ASP A 41 -10.10 1.78 -13.10
CA ASP A 41 -10.85 2.35 -11.97
C ASP A 41 -10.17 2.02 -10.63
N ARG A 42 -9.69 0.76 -10.47
CA ARG A 42 -8.92 0.37 -9.28
C ARG A 42 -7.55 1.02 -9.23
N LEU A 43 -6.88 1.29 -10.35
CA LEU A 43 -5.65 2.07 -10.39
C LEU A 43 -5.85 3.43 -9.72
N GLU A 44 -6.92 4.15 -10.08
CA GLU A 44 -7.22 5.47 -9.53
C GLU A 44 -7.46 5.43 -8.02
N VAL A 45 -8.27 4.47 -7.57
CA VAL A 45 -8.59 4.33 -6.14
C VAL A 45 -7.34 3.94 -5.35
N SER A 46 -6.54 2.98 -5.85
CA SER A 46 -5.27 2.59 -5.24
C SER A 46 -4.31 3.78 -5.12
N CYS A 47 -4.17 4.59 -6.19
CA CYS A 47 -3.30 5.77 -6.17
C CYS A 47 -3.81 6.85 -5.21
N SER A 48 -5.12 7.06 -5.17
CA SER A 48 -5.75 8.03 -4.25
C SER A 48 -5.55 7.63 -2.80
N ARG A 49 -5.67 6.34 -2.47
CA ARG A 49 -5.40 5.80 -1.13
C ARG A 49 -3.94 5.95 -0.73
N ALA A 50 -3.01 5.66 -1.65
CA ALA A 50 -1.57 5.83 -1.43
C ALA A 50 -1.23 7.29 -1.10
N LYS A 51 -1.74 8.23 -1.90
CA LYS A 51 -1.55 9.67 -1.68
C LYS A 51 -2.15 10.13 -0.35
N ARG A 52 -3.40 9.76 -0.08
CA ARG A 52 -4.09 10.11 1.18
C ARG A 52 -3.31 9.65 2.41
N LEU A 53 -2.88 8.39 2.46
CA LEU A 53 -2.14 7.87 3.62
C LEU A 53 -0.75 8.50 3.75
N ALA A 54 -0.04 8.71 2.64
CA ALA A 54 1.26 9.34 2.64
C ALA A 54 1.19 10.81 3.10
N GLU A 55 0.18 11.57 2.68
CA GLU A 55 0.00 12.97 3.09
C GLU A 55 -0.49 13.09 4.55
N GLN A 56 -1.39 12.21 5.00
CA GLN A 56 -1.96 12.26 6.34
C GLN A 56 -0.97 11.83 7.43
N HIS A 57 -0.10 10.86 7.14
CA HIS A 57 0.74 10.24 8.15
C HIS A 57 2.25 10.29 7.83
N GLY A 58 2.63 10.66 6.62
CA GLY A 58 4.04 10.70 6.19
C GLY A 58 4.76 12.04 6.46
N ALA A 59 4.09 13.03 7.05
CA ALA A 59 4.71 14.32 7.37
C ALA A 59 5.59 14.25 8.63
N GLU A 60 5.22 13.41 9.61
CA GLU A 60 5.90 13.31 10.91
C GLU A 60 6.81 12.07 11.03
N GLU A 61 6.79 11.18 10.04
CA GLU A 61 7.56 9.93 10.01
C GLU A 61 7.78 9.46 8.57
N ASP A 62 8.48 8.33 8.38
CA ASP A 62 8.75 7.79 7.04
C ASP A 62 7.43 7.58 6.26
N PRO A 63 7.23 8.25 5.10
CA PRO A 63 6.02 8.13 4.30
C PRO A 63 5.92 6.79 3.55
N LYS A 64 7.02 6.05 3.36
CA LYS A 64 7.04 4.85 2.49
C LYS A 64 6.08 3.75 2.97
N PRO A 65 6.09 3.34 4.25
CA PRO A 65 5.17 2.31 4.74
C PRO A 65 3.70 2.65 4.49
N TRP A 66 3.32 3.93 4.69
CA TRP A 66 1.96 4.43 4.49
C TRP A 66 1.57 4.42 3.02
N PHE A 67 2.46 4.94 2.16
CA PHE A 67 2.27 4.98 0.73
C PHE A 67 2.04 3.58 0.15
N TYR A 68 2.91 2.62 0.47
CA TYR A 68 2.82 1.27 -0.08
C TYR A 68 1.62 0.49 0.47
N ALA A 69 1.29 0.65 1.75
CA ALA A 69 0.08 0.05 2.30
C ALA A 69 -1.18 0.59 1.63
N GLY A 70 -1.25 1.90 1.36
CA GLY A 70 -2.36 2.51 0.63
C GLY A 70 -2.46 2.00 -0.81
N LEU A 71 -1.33 1.95 -1.52
CA LEU A 71 -1.26 1.50 -2.91
C LEU A 71 -1.77 0.06 -3.08
N PHE A 72 -1.30 -0.84 -2.22
CA PHE A 72 -1.60 -2.27 -2.28
C PHE A 72 -2.84 -2.69 -1.47
N SER A 73 -3.53 -1.76 -0.80
CA SER A 73 -4.70 -2.08 0.04
C SER A 73 -5.81 -2.83 -0.72
N LEU A 74 -5.92 -2.61 -2.03
CA LEU A 74 -6.89 -3.24 -2.93
C LEU A 74 -6.33 -4.41 -3.76
N ALA A 75 -5.07 -4.79 -3.54
CA ALA A 75 -4.44 -5.87 -4.31
C ALA A 75 -5.08 -7.21 -3.97
N THR A 76 -5.44 -8.01 -4.96
CA THR A 76 -5.93 -9.38 -4.75
C THR A 76 -4.85 -10.25 -4.11
N VAL A 77 -5.23 -11.43 -3.60
CA VAL A 77 -4.27 -12.40 -3.05
C VAL A 77 -3.23 -12.79 -4.12
N SER A 78 -3.67 -13.01 -5.37
CA SER A 78 -2.77 -13.35 -6.48
C SER A 78 -1.82 -12.21 -6.84
N GLU A 79 -2.30 -10.96 -6.80
CA GLU A 79 -1.45 -9.78 -7.03
C GLU A 79 -0.45 -9.60 -5.89
N ALA A 80 -0.87 -9.76 -4.63
CA ALA A 80 0.01 -9.68 -3.48
C ALA A 80 1.10 -10.78 -3.53
N ALA A 81 0.75 -12.01 -3.87
CA ALA A 81 1.73 -13.09 -4.05
C ALA A 81 2.72 -12.79 -5.19
N ARG A 82 2.30 -12.07 -6.23
CA ARG A 82 3.15 -11.71 -7.37
C ARG A 82 4.05 -10.50 -7.11
N PHE A 83 3.52 -9.46 -6.47
CA PHE A 83 4.19 -8.17 -6.34
C PHE A 83 4.74 -7.91 -4.94
N LEU A 84 4.30 -8.64 -3.91
CA LEU A 84 4.70 -8.44 -2.51
C LEU A 84 5.37 -9.67 -1.88
N SER A 85 5.83 -10.64 -2.69
CA SER A 85 6.46 -11.88 -2.21
C SER A 85 7.60 -11.64 -1.22
N ASP A 86 8.38 -10.60 -1.46
CA ASP A 86 9.56 -10.25 -0.66
C ASP A 86 9.30 -9.02 0.23
N HIS A 87 8.04 -8.64 0.42
CA HIS A 87 7.64 -7.40 1.09
C HIS A 87 6.73 -7.67 2.29
N ALA A 88 7.24 -8.51 3.19
CA ALA A 88 6.48 -9.01 4.33
C ALA A 88 5.91 -7.91 5.24
N PHE A 89 6.61 -6.78 5.38
CA PHE A 89 6.08 -5.63 6.12
C PHE A 89 4.75 -5.15 5.54
N THR A 90 4.69 -4.92 4.23
CA THR A 90 3.49 -4.38 3.56
C THR A 90 2.35 -5.38 3.59
N VAL A 91 2.63 -6.67 3.38
CA VAL A 91 1.64 -7.74 3.52
C VAL A 91 1.07 -7.76 4.94
N THR A 92 1.95 -7.71 5.95
CA THR A 92 1.54 -7.72 7.36
C THR A 92 0.70 -6.49 7.72
N ALA A 93 0.99 -5.33 7.12
CA ALA A 93 0.29 -4.08 7.38
C ALA A 93 -1.11 -3.99 6.75
N ILE A 94 -1.45 -4.87 5.81
CA ILE A 94 -2.77 -4.89 5.15
C ILE A 94 -3.59 -6.07 5.71
N PRO A 95 -4.64 -5.84 6.51
CA PRO A 95 -5.32 -6.90 7.26
C PRO A 95 -5.77 -8.09 6.41
N ARG A 96 -6.49 -7.84 5.31
CA ARG A 96 -6.98 -8.91 4.42
C ARG A 96 -5.87 -9.74 3.80
N LEU A 97 -4.72 -9.13 3.50
CA LEU A 97 -3.57 -9.86 2.94
C LEU A 97 -2.84 -10.64 4.02
N ALA A 98 -2.65 -10.05 5.21
CA ALA A 98 -2.05 -10.74 6.34
C ALA A 98 -2.83 -12.00 6.75
N GLU A 99 -4.16 -11.95 6.69
CA GLU A 99 -5.03 -13.11 6.93
C GLU A 99 -4.95 -14.16 5.82
N ALA A 100 -4.87 -13.72 4.56
CA ALA A 100 -4.89 -14.62 3.40
C ALA A 100 -3.53 -15.23 3.04
N LEU A 101 -2.43 -14.58 3.43
CA LEU A 101 -1.05 -14.95 3.10
C LEU A 101 -0.17 -14.96 4.36
N PRO A 102 -0.51 -15.77 5.39
CA PRO A 102 0.23 -15.79 6.66
C PRO A 102 1.72 -16.13 6.47
N GLU A 103 2.07 -16.91 5.46
CA GLU A 103 3.44 -17.28 5.11
C GLU A 103 4.30 -16.11 4.62
N LEU A 104 3.66 -15.03 4.12
CA LEU A 104 4.33 -13.80 3.70
C LEU A 104 4.28 -12.72 4.79
N THR A 105 3.80 -13.03 5.99
CA THR A 105 3.78 -12.07 7.10
C THR A 105 5.03 -12.14 7.96
N LEU A 106 5.30 -11.04 8.66
CA LEU A 106 6.40 -10.97 9.61
C LEU A 106 6.08 -11.78 10.88
N PRO A 107 7.05 -12.54 11.44
CA PRO A 107 6.86 -13.26 12.70
C PRO A 107 6.72 -12.26 13.86
N LEU A 108 5.80 -12.54 14.78
CA LEU A 108 5.55 -11.70 15.96
C LEU A 108 6.79 -11.55 16.85
N ASP A 109 7.55 -12.62 17.01
CA ASP A 109 8.72 -12.75 17.87
C ASP A 109 10.04 -12.26 17.23
N ALA A 110 10.07 -12.06 15.91
CA ALA A 110 11.27 -11.66 15.19
C ALA A 110 11.37 -10.13 14.95
N VAL A 111 10.36 -9.36 15.37
CA VAL A 111 10.21 -7.95 14.99
C VAL A 111 10.10 -7.05 16.21
N ALA A 112 10.79 -5.92 16.16
CA ALA A 112 10.81 -4.95 17.26
C ALA A 112 9.40 -4.39 17.58
N PRO A 113 9.09 -4.07 18.85
CA PRO A 113 7.78 -3.54 19.24
C PRO A 113 7.37 -2.27 18.49
N GLU A 114 8.33 -1.42 18.13
CA GLU A 114 8.09 -0.18 17.38
C GLU A 114 7.58 -0.45 15.96
N THR A 115 8.13 -1.48 15.31
CA THR A 115 7.66 -1.93 13.99
C THR A 115 6.25 -2.51 14.08
N TRP A 116 5.92 -3.25 15.15
CA TRP A 116 4.55 -3.72 15.37
C TRP A 116 3.56 -2.59 15.65
N LYS A 117 3.97 -1.58 16.42
CA LYS A 117 3.17 -0.37 16.63
C LYS A 117 2.88 0.32 15.29
N LYS A 118 3.90 0.45 14.43
CA LYS A 118 3.75 1.02 13.10
C LYS A 118 2.80 0.21 12.21
N ILE A 119 2.93 -1.12 12.19
CA ILE A 119 2.02 -2.03 11.49
C ILE A 119 0.59 -1.85 11.98
N GLY A 120 0.39 -1.78 13.31
CA GLY A 120 -0.92 -1.54 13.93
C GLY A 120 -1.56 -0.24 13.45
N ASN A 121 -0.80 0.87 13.51
CA ASN A 121 -1.30 2.17 13.06
C ASN A 121 -1.69 2.16 11.57
N ILE A 122 -0.90 1.48 10.72
CA ILE A 122 -1.22 1.34 9.29
C ILE A 122 -2.50 0.52 9.09
N ARG A 123 -2.65 -0.61 9.80
CA ARG A 123 -3.86 -1.44 9.71
C ARG A 123 -5.11 -0.64 10.05
N GLU A 124 -5.08 0.13 11.14
CA GLU A 124 -6.20 0.98 11.54
C GLU A 124 -6.53 2.03 10.47
N ALA A 125 -5.53 2.65 9.86
CA ALA A 125 -5.74 3.64 8.80
C ALA A 125 -6.32 3.01 7.52
N VAL A 126 -5.86 1.82 7.14
CA VAL A 126 -6.40 1.07 5.99
C VAL A 126 -7.87 0.71 6.24
N ILE A 127 -8.19 0.18 7.43
CA ILE A 127 -9.58 -0.15 7.81
C ILE A 127 -10.47 1.09 7.77
N ARG A 128 -9.98 2.24 8.27
CA ARG A 128 -10.75 3.49 8.23
C ARG A 128 -11.06 3.93 6.80
N ILE A 129 -10.09 3.83 5.89
CA ILE A 129 -10.28 4.16 4.47
C ILE A 129 -11.26 3.20 3.78
N ASP A 130 -11.29 1.92 4.17
CA ASP A 130 -12.28 0.97 3.68
C ASP A 130 -13.70 1.37 4.11
N ASN A 131 -13.87 1.71 5.39
CA ASN A 131 -15.17 2.11 5.94
C ASN A 131 -15.67 3.46 5.38
N ASP A 132 -14.79 4.43 5.14
CA ASP A 132 -15.17 5.72 4.53
C ASP A 132 -15.77 5.54 3.14
N ARG A 133 -15.30 4.54 2.37
CA ARG A 133 -15.80 4.25 1.02
C ARG A 133 -17.22 3.67 1.03
N ASP A 134 -17.58 2.90 2.07
CA ASP A 134 -18.92 2.32 2.22
C ASP A 134 -19.96 3.36 2.66
N LEU A 135 -19.55 4.52 3.15
CA LEU A 135 -20.45 5.63 3.52
C LEU A 135 -20.81 6.54 2.32
N ASP A 136 -20.02 6.51 1.26
CA ASP A 136 -20.22 7.30 0.02
C ASP A 136 -21.02 6.53 -1.06
N ARG A 137 -21.55 5.34 -0.75
CA ARG A 137 -22.39 4.50 -1.63
C ARG A 137 -23.84 4.45 -1.17
#